data_AF-A0A9E0JP30-F1
#
_entry.id   AF-A0A9E0JP30-F1
#
_cell.length_a   1.000
_cell.length_b   1.000
_cell.length_c   1.000
_cell.angle_alpha   90.00
_cell.angle_beta   90.00
_cell.angle_gamma   90.00
#
_symmetry.space_group_name_H-M   'P 1'
#
loop_
_entity.id
_entity.type
_entity.pdbx_description
1 polymer ?
#
loop_
_entity_poly.entity_id
_entity_poly.type
_entity_poly.pdbx_seq_one_letter_code
_entity_poly.pdbx_strand_id
1 'polypeptide(L)'
;MDSKQFADLKLSRDADGNVSFDWQVIKRICDHSHVPVEMLSDAPEDSVAGLLVSWHMMHRQHGGTQDPVAEAMAEDAAGQPYSHAPGRA
;
A
#
# COMPACT_ATOMS: atom_id res chain seq x y z
N MET A 1 -17.91 -15.82 3.86
CA MET A 1 -17.31 -15.15 2.69
C MET A 1 -16.17 -14.32 3.22
N ASP A 2 -14.94 -14.68 2.89
CA ASP A 2 -13.72 -14.18 3.53
C ASP A 2 -13.57 -12.66 3.35
N SER A 3 -13.83 -11.92 4.42
CA SER A 3 -13.54 -10.50 4.55
C SER A 3 -12.03 -10.29 4.77
N LYS A 4 -11.21 -10.67 3.78
CA LYS A 4 -9.78 -10.32 3.70
C LYS A 4 -9.66 -8.90 3.18
N GLN A 5 -10.03 -7.96 4.05
CA GLN A 5 -10.14 -6.56 3.68
C GLN A 5 -8.80 -5.87 3.92
N PHE A 6 -8.55 -4.83 3.11
CA PHE A 6 -7.44 -3.90 3.28
C PHE A 6 -7.30 -3.38 4.72
N ALA A 7 -8.39 -3.35 5.50
CA ALA A 7 -8.37 -3.02 6.92
C ALA A 7 -7.50 -3.95 7.80
N ASP A 8 -7.22 -5.19 7.39
CA ASP A 8 -6.38 -6.13 8.16
C ASP A 8 -4.89 -5.76 8.08
N LEU A 9 -4.51 -4.93 7.10
CA LEU A 9 -3.14 -4.50 6.87
C LEU A 9 -2.58 -3.67 8.05
N LYS A 10 -3.49 -3.10 8.86
CA LYS A 10 -3.20 -2.25 10.02
C LYS A 10 -2.14 -1.21 9.70
N LEU A 11 -2.40 -0.45 8.64
CA LEU A 11 -1.49 0.61 8.22
C LEU A 11 -1.30 1.59 9.37
N SER A 12 -0.04 1.80 9.72
CA SER A 12 0.36 2.76 10.73
C SER A 12 1.50 3.59 10.19
N ARG A 13 1.42 4.91 10.37
CA ARG A 13 2.52 5.80 10.05
C ARG A 13 3.35 6.04 11.30
N ASP A 14 4.63 5.73 11.22
CA ASP A 14 5.59 5.97 12.29
C ASP A 14 5.94 7.46 12.39
N ALA A 15 6.51 7.87 13.53
CA ALA A 15 6.90 9.26 13.77
C ALA A 15 7.96 9.76 12.78
N ASP A 16 8.78 8.86 12.24
CA ASP A 16 9.77 9.12 11.20
C ASP A 16 9.15 9.30 9.79
N GLY A 17 7.83 9.14 9.66
CA GLY A 17 7.10 9.32 8.40
C GLY A 17 6.97 8.05 7.57
N ASN A 18 7.68 6.97 7.95
CA ASN A 18 7.59 5.65 7.32
C ASN A 18 6.22 5.00 7.57
N VAL A 19 5.82 4.13 6.65
CA VAL A 19 4.56 3.38 6.76
C VAL A 19 4.87 1.94 7.16
N SER A 20 4.41 1.56 8.33
CA SER A 20 4.43 0.19 8.84
C SER A 20 3.14 -0.54 8.49
N PHE A 21 3.27 -1.81 8.09
CA PHE A 21 2.15 -2.67 7.71
C PHE A 21 2.45 -4.15 7.95
N ASP A 22 1.41 -4.97 8.01
CA ASP A 22 1.55 -6.42 8.20
C ASP A 22 1.85 -7.16 6.87
N TRP A 23 3.10 -7.60 6.73
CA TRP A 23 3.58 -8.40 5.60
C TRP A 23 2.86 -9.75 5.44
N GLN A 24 2.24 -10.30 6.48
CA GLN A 24 1.44 -11.51 6.35
C GLN A 24 0.16 -11.24 5.57
N VAL A 25 -0.42 -10.05 5.72
CA VAL A 25 -1.62 -9.65 4.99
C VAL A 25 -1.28 -9.37 3.53
N ILE A 26 -0.17 -8.68 3.26
CA ILE A 26 0.35 -8.49 1.89
C ILE A 26 0.51 -9.85 1.21
N LYS A 27 1.19 -10.82 1.84
CA LYS A 27 1.37 -12.17 1.29
C LYS A 27 0.04 -12.85 0.96
N ARG A 28 -0.97 -12.72 1.82
CA ARG A 28 -2.32 -13.29 1.56
C ARG A 28 -3.03 -12.61 0.40
N ILE A 29 -2.93 -11.29 0.27
CA ILE A 29 -3.56 -10.56 -0.83
C ILE A 29 -2.84 -10.89 -2.15
N CYS A 30 -1.51 -10.97 -2.13
CA CYS A 30 -0.67 -11.43 -3.23
C CYS A 30 -1.06 -12.83 -3.70
N ASP A 31 -1.15 -13.80 -2.77
CA ASP A 31 -1.58 -15.17 -3.04
C ASP A 31 -2.98 -15.22 -3.69
N HIS A 32 -3.93 -14.47 -3.13
CA HIS A 32 -5.28 -14.38 -3.69
C HIS A 32 -5.32 -13.73 -5.07
N SER A 33 -4.50 -12.70 -5.29
CA SER A 33 -4.44 -11.93 -6.54
C SER A 33 -3.52 -12.58 -7.58
N HIS A 34 -2.88 -13.71 -7.26
CA HIS A 34 -1.84 -14.33 -8.08
C HIS A 34 -0.67 -13.37 -8.42
N VAL A 35 -0.40 -12.41 -7.52
CA VAL A 35 0.72 -11.47 -7.65
C VAL A 35 1.88 -11.97 -6.81
N PRO A 36 3.11 -12.10 -7.35
CA PRO A 36 4.27 -12.50 -6.56
C PRO A 36 4.63 -11.44 -5.52
N VAL A 37 4.68 -11.80 -4.23
CA VAL A 37 5.11 -10.86 -3.18
C VAL A 37 6.55 -10.38 -3.36
N GLU A 38 7.38 -11.18 -4.02
CA GLU A 38 8.74 -10.83 -4.42
C GLU A 38 8.79 -9.61 -5.35
N MET A 39 7.77 -9.38 -6.19
CA MET A 39 7.68 -8.14 -6.99
C MET A 39 7.50 -6.89 -6.13
N LEU A 40 7.06 -7.04 -4.88
CA LEU A 40 6.87 -5.96 -3.93
C LEU A 40 8.04 -5.81 -2.98
N SER A 41 8.69 -6.93 -2.62
CA SER A 41 9.83 -6.95 -1.71
C SER A 41 11.17 -6.64 -2.39
N ASP A 42 11.31 -6.94 -3.69
CA ASP A 42 12.53 -6.68 -4.48
C ASP A 42 12.50 -5.29 -5.14
N ALA A 43 11.31 -4.71 -5.24
CA ALA A 43 11.11 -3.38 -5.79
C ALA A 43 11.42 -2.28 -4.76
N PRO A 44 11.78 -1.05 -5.20
CA PRO A 44 11.93 0.08 -4.29
C PRO A 44 10.65 0.32 -3.48
N GLU A 45 10.78 0.83 -2.25
CA GLU A 45 9.69 1.02 -1.27
C GLU A 45 8.44 1.69 -1.85
N ASP A 46 8.63 2.57 -2.84
CA ASP A 46 7.59 3.25 -3.60
C ASP A 46 6.61 2.30 -4.33
N SER A 47 7.09 1.13 -4.74
CA SER A 47 6.29 0.12 -5.46
C SER A 47 5.22 -0.53 -4.58
N VAL A 48 5.52 -0.68 -3.28
CA VAL A 48 4.53 -1.18 -2.31
C VAL A 48 3.50 -0.09 -2.01
N ALA A 49 3.94 1.15 -1.84
CA ALA A 49 3.05 2.28 -1.60
C ALA A 49 2.04 2.47 -2.75
N GLY A 50 2.49 2.44 -4.01
CA GLY A 50 1.60 2.54 -5.17
C GLY A 50 0.59 1.40 -5.28
N LEU A 51 0.98 0.17 -4.92
CA LEU A 51 0.05 -0.96 -4.87
C LEU A 51 -0.99 -0.78 -3.76
N LEU A 52 -0.56 -0.35 -2.57
CA LEU A 52 -1.45 -0.10 -1.43
C LEU A 52 -2.48 0.98 -1.75
N VAL A 53 -2.07 2.08 -2.39
CA VAL A 53 -2.98 3.13 -2.85
C VAL A 53 -3.99 2.58 -3.87
N SER A 54 -3.52 1.79 -4.85
CA SER A 54 -4.40 1.18 -5.86
C SER A 54 -5.43 0.23 -5.25
N TRP A 55 -5.00 -0.61 -4.29
CA TRP A 55 -5.89 -1.49 -3.55
C TRP A 55 -6.88 -0.74 -2.67
N HIS A 56 -6.43 0.33 -2.00
CA HIS A 56 -7.30 1.19 -1.20
C HIS A 56 -8.39 1.83 -2.07
N MET A 57 -8.04 2.36 -3.24
CA MET A 57 -9.01 2.92 -4.17
C MET A 57 -10.03 1.87 -4.65
N MET A 58 -9.59 0.64 -4.94
CA MET A 58 -10.51 -0.45 -5.33
C MET A 58 -11.41 -0.88 -4.16
N HIS A 59 -10.86 -0.95 -2.95
CA HIS A 59 -11.63 -1.22 -1.73
C HIS A 59 -12.69 -0.14 -1.49
N ARG A 60 -12.34 1.14 -1.66
CA ARG A 60 -13.26 2.30 -1.56
C ARG A 60 -14.38 2.22 -2.61
N GLN A 61 -14.07 1.83 -3.85
CA GLN A 61 -15.07 1.65 -4.90
C GLN A 61 -16.07 0.51 -4.60
N HIS A 62 -15.63 -0.52 -3.87
CA HIS A 62 -16.49 -1.61 -3.42
C HIS A 62 -17.27 -1.31 -2.11
N GLY A 63 -17.24 -0.06 -1.63
CA GLY A 63 -17.92 0.34 -0.39
C GLY A 63 -17.14 0.01 0.88
N GLY A 64 -15.83 -0.25 0.75
CA GLY A 64 -14.93 -0.51 1.85
C GLY A 64 -14.66 0.73 2.72
N THR A 65 -14.27 0.48 3.97
CA THR A 65 -13.93 1.51 4.97
C THR A 65 -12.76 2.39 4.53
N GLN A 66 -12.81 3.66 4.93
CA GLN A 66 -11.72 4.62 4.80
C GLN A 66 -10.60 4.31 5.79
N ASP A 67 -9.36 4.32 5.32
CA ASP A 67 -8.17 4.18 6.14
C ASP A 67 -7.38 5.49 6.07
N PRO A 68 -7.15 6.20 7.19
CA PRO A 68 -6.52 7.52 7.17
C PRO A 68 -5.08 7.50 6.68
N VAL A 69 -4.34 6.39 6.88
CA VAL A 69 -2.96 6.26 6.40
C VAL A 69 -2.97 6.02 4.89
N ALA A 70 -3.87 5.17 4.41
CA ALA A 70 -4.00 4.94 2.96
C ALA A 70 -4.54 6.15 2.20
N GLU A 71 -5.46 6.91 2.78
CA GLU A 71 -5.90 8.19 2.21
C GLU A 71 -4.73 9.18 2.16
N ALA A 72 -3.92 9.29 3.23
CA ALA A 72 -2.74 10.15 3.21
C ALA A 72 -1.71 9.71 2.15
N MET A 73 -1.48 8.41 1.96
CA MET A 73 -0.61 7.90 0.89
C MET A 73 -1.19 8.19 -0.51
N ALA A 74 -2.51 8.09 -0.68
CA ALA A 74 -3.18 8.37 -1.94
C ALA A 74 -3.10 9.87 -2.29
N GLU A 75 -3.28 10.74 -1.29
CA GLU A 75 -3.15 12.19 -1.43
C GLU A 75 -1.69 12.58 -1.72
N ASP A 76 -0.71 11.94 -1.07
CA ASP A 76 0.72 12.15 -1.34
C ASP A 76 1.06 11.75 -2.79
N ALA A 77 0.60 10.58 -3.23
CA ALA A 77 0.76 10.12 -4.62
C ALA A 77 0.07 11.03 -5.64
N ALA A 78 -1.08 11.62 -5.29
CA ALA A 78 -1.80 12.56 -6.15
C ALA A 78 -1.15 13.96 -6.18
N GLY A 79 -0.48 14.35 -5.10
CA GLY A 79 0.25 15.62 -4.97
C GLY A 79 1.70 15.59 -5.47
N GLN A 80 2.26 14.40 -5.70
CA GLN A 80 3.62 14.20 -6.21
C GLN A 80 3.60 13.99 -7.75
N PRO A 81 3.96 14.99 -8.57
CA PRO A 81 4.21 14.77 -9.99
C PRO A 81 5.58 14.09 -10.14
N TYR A 82 5.66 12.77 -9.99
CA TYR A 82 6.87 11.97 -10.27
C TYR A 82 8.18 12.59 -9.74
N SER A 83 8.45 12.44 -8.44
CA SER A 83 9.79 12.78 -7.93
C SER A 83 10.43 11.62 -7.18
N HIS A 84 10.52 10.47 -7.84
CA HIS A 84 11.51 9.46 -7.46
C HIS A 84 12.78 9.63 -8.28
N ALA A 85 13.72 10.41 -7.72
CA ALA A 85 15.14 10.08 -7.78
C ALA A 85 15.91 10.85 -6.69
N PRO A 86 15.99 10.33 -5.44
CA PRO A 86 17.17 10.54 -4.64
C PRO A 86 18.11 9.35 -4.87
N GLY A 87 19.13 9.55 -5.71
CA GLY A 87 20.31 8.69 -5.70
C GLY A 87 20.97 8.47 -7.04
N ARG A 88 22.04 9.22 -7.32
CA ARG A 88 23.37 8.59 -7.48
C ARG A 88 24.51 9.62 -7.33
N ALA A 89 25.37 9.33 -6.35
CA ALA A 89 26.75 9.80 -6.13
C ALA A 89 26.97 11.24 -5.68
#